data_AF-A0A1N6EGM3-F1
#
_entry.id   AF-A0A1N6EGM3-F1
#
_cell.length_a   1.000
_cell.length_b   1.000
_cell.length_c   1.000
_cell.angle_alpha   90.00
_cell.angle_beta   90.00
_cell.angle_gamma   90.00
#
_symmetry.space_group_name_H-M   'P 1'
#
loop_
_entity.id
_entity.type
_entity.pdbx_description
1 polymer ?
#
loop_
_entity_poly.entity_id
_entity_poly.type
_entity_poly.pdbx_seq_one_letter_code
_entity_poly.pdbx_strand_id
1 'polypeptide(L)'
;MAKNNRMKPIFEKCSGLLFLGILTFSCTANKNEGNEKLGFSLVLSDSLEVDYLGDLMLLDYDPEEGKYLLSNDTYYEYVEVEGSGEILNHHQFNSEGIDAVETALGLGYVDGNVTVLTPTNGYYQFEDSLKVGQIEIPYSYQIFMFYPKLGVFKENNQVYFPSLWPETFAINMNEGEFYKKLYRLPILSKIDESTGDTLGVVRLPETSKLLNGQVHGFPIPVYTKSDELLLLSMWIEPRFYVYNQEGDHFDYDQTVELNIPNWVHYDPVSEDQAEKFFEEYSKKIPGNLTNLFQVGSYYIATYTKGISEDVLATMNRQDPNFGFERRKKDPHLAAVFDQDFNQVAVDLPFPKASDYPMVVNKQGELVVSKDGNLSDTEDDGMILYKLKLVKK
;
A
#
# COMPACT_ATOMS: atom_id res chain seq x y z
N MET A 1 -44.62 -30.66 41.44
CA MET A 1 -44.57 -30.32 42.88
C MET A 1 -43.97 -28.91 42.98
N ALA A 2 -44.75 -27.81 43.03
CA ALA A 2 -45.44 -27.22 44.20
C ALA A 2 -44.46 -27.02 45.39
N LYS A 3 -44.16 -25.85 45.97
CA LYS A 3 -44.85 -24.54 46.22
C LYS A 3 -43.75 -23.44 46.34
N ASN A 4 -43.86 -22.18 45.88
CA ASN A 4 -44.68 -21.02 46.27
C ASN A 4 -44.61 -20.54 47.74
N ASN A 5 -44.04 -19.34 47.97
CA ASN A 5 -44.52 -18.22 48.83
C ASN A 5 -43.50 -17.05 48.77
N ARG A 6 -43.78 -15.84 48.23
CA ARG A 6 -44.63 -14.71 48.70
C ARG A 6 -44.20 -14.13 50.06
N MET A 7 -44.22 -12.82 50.36
CA MET A 7 -44.14 -11.52 49.64
C MET A 7 -44.27 -10.42 50.73
N LYS A 8 -43.48 -9.33 50.64
CA LYS A 8 -43.78 -7.93 51.03
C LYS A 8 -44.05 -7.59 52.53
N PRO A 9 -44.28 -6.30 52.90
CA PRO A 9 -43.48 -5.07 52.71
C PRO A 9 -43.42 -4.23 54.02
N ILE A 10 -42.66 -3.13 54.05
CA ILE A 10 -42.91 -2.04 55.02
C ILE A 10 -43.06 -0.72 54.26
N PHE A 11 -44.23 -0.13 54.47
CA PHE A 11 -44.65 1.23 54.13
C PHE A 11 -44.03 2.21 55.13
N GLU A 12 -43.61 3.39 54.67
CA GLU A 12 -43.97 4.61 55.38
C GLU A 12 -44.05 5.81 54.42
N LYS A 13 -45.16 6.53 54.55
CA LYS A 13 -45.55 7.72 53.80
C LYS A 13 -45.06 8.94 54.58
N CYS A 14 -44.63 9.99 53.87
CA CYS A 14 -45.08 11.34 54.21
C CYS A 14 -45.12 12.23 52.96
N SER A 15 -46.30 12.79 52.74
CA SER A 15 -46.63 13.77 51.73
C SER A 15 -45.93 15.10 51.97
N GLY A 16 -45.56 15.77 50.90
CA GLY A 16 -45.17 17.17 50.90
C GLY A 16 -45.21 17.74 49.49
N LEU A 17 -46.41 18.10 49.02
CA LEU A 17 -46.62 18.95 47.86
C LEU A 17 -45.93 20.31 48.11
N LEU A 18 -44.97 20.69 47.28
CA LEU A 18 -44.74 22.11 46.96
C LEU A 18 -44.35 22.22 45.49
N PHE A 19 -45.33 22.63 44.69
CA PHE A 19 -45.19 23.09 43.32
C PHE A 19 -44.55 24.49 43.38
N LEU A 20 -43.35 24.66 42.83
CA LEU A 20 -42.93 25.96 42.33
C LEU A 20 -41.92 25.78 41.19
N GLY A 21 -42.39 26.16 39.99
CA GLY A 21 -41.67 25.98 38.74
C GLY A 21 -40.35 26.74 38.70
N ILE A 22 -39.31 26.06 38.24
CA ILE A 22 -38.11 26.67 37.71
C ILE A 22 -37.98 26.20 36.27
N LEU A 23 -38.11 27.18 35.40
CA LEU A 23 -37.93 27.20 33.96
C LEU A 23 -36.75 26.32 33.54
N THR A 24 -37.03 25.19 32.91
CA THR A 24 -36.05 24.47 32.11
C THR A 24 -35.82 25.27 30.83
N PHE A 25 -34.71 26.00 30.81
CA PHE A 25 -34.08 26.41 29.56
C PHE A 25 -33.69 25.14 28.80
N SER A 26 -34.60 24.66 27.95
CA SER A 26 -34.28 23.75 26.86
C SER A 26 -33.47 24.53 25.84
N CYS A 27 -32.17 24.69 26.13
CA CYS A 27 -31.20 25.07 25.14
C CYS A 27 -30.97 23.81 24.29
N THR A 28 -31.80 23.64 23.27
CA THR A 28 -31.54 22.70 22.19
C THR A 28 -30.35 23.25 21.43
N ALA A 29 -29.15 23.00 21.96
CA ALA A 29 -27.93 23.13 21.19
C ALA A 29 -28.04 22.06 20.10
N ASN A 30 -28.51 22.47 18.93
CA ASN A 30 -28.16 21.81 17.69
C ASN A 30 -26.64 21.78 17.65
N LYS A 31 -26.06 20.68 18.15
CA LYS A 31 -24.76 20.22 17.69
C LYS A 31 -24.95 19.82 16.23
N ASN A 32 -25.01 20.84 15.37
CA ASN A 32 -24.32 20.74 14.12
C ASN A 32 -22.84 20.61 14.52
N GLU A 33 -22.40 19.38 14.72
CA GLU A 33 -21.01 19.02 14.44
C GLU A 33 -20.84 19.30 12.94
N GLY A 34 -20.66 20.58 12.64
CA GLY A 34 -20.01 21.00 11.43
C GLY A 34 -18.69 20.27 11.48
N ASN A 35 -18.55 19.30 10.58
CA ASN A 35 -17.29 18.64 10.28
C ASN A 35 -16.35 19.78 9.84
N GLU A 36 -15.74 20.48 10.80
CA GLU A 36 -14.66 21.40 10.55
C GLU A 36 -13.63 20.53 9.84
N LYS A 37 -13.51 20.71 8.52
CA LYS A 37 -12.48 20.05 7.74
C LYS A 37 -11.18 20.42 8.39
N LEU A 38 -10.65 19.48 9.17
CA LEU A 38 -9.34 19.61 9.76
C LEU A 38 -8.39 19.88 8.60
N GLY A 39 -7.73 21.04 8.62
CA GLY A 39 -6.76 21.34 7.59
C GLY A 39 -5.59 20.39 7.78
N PHE A 40 -5.19 19.66 6.75
CA PHE A 40 -3.95 18.88 6.77
C PHE A 40 -3.01 19.39 5.67
N SER A 41 -1.72 19.18 5.86
CA SER A 41 -0.71 19.33 4.81
C SER A 41 0.48 18.42 5.05
N LEU A 42 1.12 18.01 3.96
CA LEU A 42 2.47 17.46 3.98
C LEU A 42 3.46 18.62 3.90
N VAL A 43 4.34 18.73 4.90
CA VAL A 43 5.35 19.79 4.97
C VAL A 43 6.73 19.15 4.96
N LEU A 44 7.60 19.63 4.06
CA LEU A 44 9.02 19.27 4.05
C LEU A 44 9.64 19.66 5.40
N SER A 45 10.01 18.67 6.20
CA SER A 45 10.66 18.87 7.49
C SER A 45 12.17 18.95 7.34
N ASP A 46 12.72 18.16 6.43
CA ASP A 46 14.15 17.98 6.22
C ASP A 46 14.38 17.32 4.83
N SER A 47 15.63 17.32 4.38
CA SER A 47 16.06 16.59 3.19
C SER A 47 17.40 15.91 3.41
N LEU A 48 17.55 14.73 2.84
CA LEU A 48 18.79 13.99 2.79
C LEU A 48 19.42 14.16 1.41
N GLU A 49 20.73 14.35 1.34
CA GLU A 49 21.49 14.23 0.10
C GLU A 49 22.37 12.99 0.19
N VAL A 50 22.37 12.17 -0.87
CA VAL A 50 23.16 10.96 -1.01
C VAL A 50 24.14 11.19 -2.15
N ASP A 51 25.44 11.07 -1.85
CA ASP A 51 26.54 11.23 -2.82
C ASP A 51 26.59 10.01 -3.78
N TYR A 52 25.60 9.94 -4.66
CA TYR A 52 25.44 8.90 -5.66
C TYR A 52 25.11 9.53 -7.02
N LEU A 53 25.86 9.14 -8.05
CA LEU A 53 25.67 9.60 -9.42
C LEU A 53 24.77 8.63 -10.19
N GLY A 54 23.49 8.96 -10.31
CA GLY A 54 22.51 8.20 -11.09
C GLY A 54 21.11 8.32 -10.51
N ASP A 55 20.14 7.71 -11.20
CA ASP A 55 18.75 7.69 -10.75
C ASP A 55 18.50 6.46 -9.88
N LEU A 56 18.21 6.70 -8.61
CA LEU A 56 17.76 5.69 -7.67
C LEU A 56 16.32 6.00 -7.22
N MET A 57 15.60 4.96 -6.86
CA MET A 57 14.28 5.01 -6.26
C MET A 57 14.37 4.48 -4.84
N LEU A 58 13.65 5.12 -3.92
CA LEU A 58 13.51 4.64 -2.56
C LEU A 58 12.54 3.46 -2.55
N LEU A 59 12.96 2.32 -2.00
CA LEU A 59 12.16 1.10 -1.99
C LEU A 59 11.65 0.76 -0.60
N ASP A 60 12.52 0.82 0.41
CA ASP A 60 12.21 0.34 1.76
C ASP A 60 13.02 1.06 2.85
N TYR A 61 12.65 0.82 4.11
CA TYR A 61 13.29 1.39 5.28
C TYR A 61 13.35 0.37 6.41
N ASP A 62 14.55 0.13 6.95
CA ASP A 62 14.74 -0.66 8.16
C ASP A 62 14.59 0.24 9.40
N PRO A 63 13.52 0.07 10.20
CA PRO A 63 13.29 0.89 11.39
C PRO A 63 14.27 0.62 12.54
N GLU A 64 14.81 -0.61 12.65
CA GLU A 64 15.70 -1.00 13.74
C GLU A 64 17.07 -0.33 13.56
N GLU A 65 17.62 -0.44 12.36
CA GLU A 65 18.94 0.12 12.04
C GLU A 65 18.87 1.56 11.53
N GLY A 66 17.70 2.01 11.08
CA GLY A 66 17.49 3.36 10.54
C GLY A 66 18.12 3.57 9.16
N LYS A 67 18.09 2.53 8.32
CA LYS A 67 18.66 2.52 6.97
C LYS A 67 17.57 2.62 5.91
N TYR A 68 17.85 3.32 4.82
CA TYR A 68 17.02 3.37 3.62
C TYR A 68 17.60 2.44 2.56
N LEU A 69 16.72 1.70 1.89
CA LEU A 69 17.07 0.88 0.73
C LEU A 69 16.69 1.62 -0.55
N LEU A 70 17.68 1.84 -1.39
CA LEU A 70 17.56 2.50 -2.68
C LEU A 70 17.95 1.52 -3.79
N SER A 71 17.37 1.67 -4.98
CA SER A 71 17.72 0.85 -6.14
C SER A 71 17.40 1.57 -7.44
N ASN A 72 18.06 1.18 -8.53
CA ASN A 72 17.66 1.64 -9.87
C ASN A 72 16.32 1.01 -10.31
N ASP A 73 15.77 1.47 -11.43
CA ASP A 73 14.48 1.00 -11.97
C ASP A 73 14.47 -0.46 -12.42
N THR A 74 15.64 -1.03 -12.66
CA THR A 74 15.83 -2.44 -13.05
C THR A 74 16.11 -3.38 -11.89
N TYR A 75 16.27 -2.86 -10.67
CA TYR A 75 16.62 -3.64 -9.48
C TYR A 75 17.94 -4.44 -9.58
N TYR A 76 18.84 -4.08 -10.50
CA TYR A 76 20.13 -4.77 -10.66
C TYR A 76 21.19 -4.36 -9.63
N GLU A 77 21.00 -3.22 -8.98
CA GLU A 77 21.85 -2.76 -7.89
C GLU A 77 21.01 -2.23 -6.74
N TYR A 78 21.55 -2.27 -5.53
CA TYR A 78 20.96 -1.59 -4.39
C TYR A 78 22.01 -0.81 -3.62
N VAL A 79 21.55 0.25 -2.96
CA VAL A 79 22.34 1.10 -2.09
C VAL A 79 21.63 1.20 -0.75
N GLU A 80 22.37 0.93 0.33
CA GLU A 80 21.88 1.12 1.69
C GLU A 80 22.47 2.41 2.25
N VAL A 81 21.60 3.30 2.75
CA VAL A 81 21.97 4.64 3.18
C VAL A 81 21.46 4.89 4.59
N GLU A 82 22.29 5.43 5.48
CA GLU A 82 21.82 5.82 6.81
C GLU A 82 21.11 7.18 6.81
N GLY A 83 20.47 7.53 7.94
CA GLY A 83 19.72 8.77 8.09
C GLY A 83 20.50 10.09 7.90
N SER A 84 21.82 10.04 7.80
CA SER A 84 22.71 11.17 7.52
C SER A 84 23.01 11.37 6.03
N GLY A 85 22.79 10.36 5.19
CA GLY A 85 23.08 10.37 3.75
C GLY A 85 24.32 9.58 3.38
N GLU A 86 25.06 9.08 4.37
CA GLU A 86 26.21 8.21 4.15
C GLU A 86 25.78 6.86 3.56
N ILE A 87 26.42 6.49 2.45
CA ILE A 87 26.28 5.17 1.82
C ILE A 87 27.00 4.15 2.69
N LEU A 88 26.25 3.22 3.25
CA LEU A 88 26.78 2.13 4.05
C LEU A 88 27.24 0.96 3.18
N ASN A 89 26.45 0.67 2.14
CA ASN A 89 26.68 -0.45 1.25
C ASN A 89 26.18 -0.09 -0.16
N HIS A 90 26.89 -0.57 -1.18
CA HIS A 90 26.50 -0.49 -2.58
C HIS A 90 26.82 -1.81 -3.24
N HIS A 91 25.78 -2.48 -3.71
CA HIS A 91 25.89 -3.79 -4.30
C HIS A 91 25.27 -3.84 -5.69
N GLN A 92 25.99 -4.43 -6.64
CA GLN A 92 25.42 -4.86 -7.90
C GLN A 92 25.30 -6.38 -7.88
N PHE A 93 24.10 -6.89 -8.15
CA PHE A 93 23.87 -8.32 -8.14
C PHE A 93 24.68 -9.03 -9.24
N ASN A 94 25.20 -10.21 -8.92
CA ASN A 94 25.85 -11.07 -9.90
C ASN A 94 24.79 -11.84 -10.70
N SER A 95 24.88 -11.82 -12.03
CA SER A 95 24.00 -12.58 -12.92
C SER A 95 24.49 -14.02 -13.18
N GLU A 96 25.67 -14.38 -12.67
CA GLU A 96 26.31 -15.68 -12.89
C GLU A 96 26.72 -16.36 -11.57
N GLY A 97 26.84 -17.68 -11.60
CA GLY A 97 27.28 -18.49 -10.47
C GLY A 97 26.14 -19.06 -9.62
N ILE A 98 26.50 -19.62 -8.46
CA ILE A 98 25.56 -20.34 -7.58
C ILE A 98 24.59 -19.42 -6.82
N ASP A 99 24.93 -18.15 -6.70
CA ASP A 99 24.16 -17.13 -6.00
C ASP A 99 23.67 -16.03 -6.97
N ALA A 100 23.50 -16.40 -8.24
CA ALA A 100 23.08 -15.49 -9.28
C ALA A 100 21.67 -14.95 -9.03
N VAL A 101 21.51 -13.63 -9.16
CA VAL A 101 20.22 -12.96 -9.28
C VAL A 101 20.08 -12.54 -10.75
N GLU A 102 19.54 -13.44 -11.57
CA GLU A 102 19.36 -13.21 -13.01
C GLU A 102 18.42 -12.02 -13.29
N THR A 103 17.40 -11.87 -12.45
CA THR A 103 16.44 -10.78 -12.50
C THR A 103 15.90 -10.58 -11.08
N ALA A 104 15.91 -9.34 -10.62
CA ALA A 104 15.27 -8.97 -9.37
C ALA A 104 13.83 -8.52 -9.65
N LEU A 105 12.87 -9.15 -8.98
CA LEU A 105 11.43 -8.89 -9.21
C LEU A 105 10.84 -7.94 -8.18
N GLY A 106 11.53 -7.76 -7.06
CA GLY A 106 11.18 -6.85 -5.98
C GLY A 106 12.27 -6.94 -4.91
N LEU A 107 12.50 -5.83 -4.21
CA LEU A 107 13.47 -5.70 -3.14
C LEU A 107 12.82 -5.07 -1.91
N GLY A 108 13.34 -5.41 -0.74
CA GLY A 108 12.94 -4.85 0.54
C GLY A 108 13.77 -5.42 1.68
N TYR A 109 13.57 -4.91 2.89
CA TYR A 109 14.18 -5.47 4.09
C TYR A 109 13.33 -6.59 4.67
N VAL A 110 13.96 -7.68 5.12
CA VAL A 110 13.32 -8.73 5.93
C VAL A 110 14.29 -9.12 7.04
N ASP A 111 13.90 -8.88 8.30
CA ASP A 111 14.74 -9.08 9.48
C ASP A 111 16.12 -8.42 9.35
N GLY A 112 16.17 -7.16 8.88
CA GLY A 112 17.40 -6.38 8.68
C GLY A 112 18.21 -6.74 7.43
N ASN A 113 17.88 -7.84 6.72
CA ASN A 113 18.60 -8.25 5.52
C ASN A 113 17.95 -7.69 4.26
N VAL A 114 18.76 -7.23 3.30
CA VAL A 114 18.28 -6.90 1.96
C VAL A 114 17.81 -8.19 1.30
N THR A 115 16.52 -8.26 1.01
CA THR A 115 15.86 -9.43 0.47
C THR A 115 15.37 -9.15 -0.94
N VAL A 116 15.65 -10.08 -1.86
CA VAL A 116 15.28 -9.96 -3.28
C VAL A 116 14.50 -11.17 -3.73
N LEU A 117 13.35 -10.95 -4.38
CA LEU A 117 12.60 -12.00 -5.04
C LEU A 117 13.23 -12.34 -6.40
N THR A 118 13.54 -13.61 -6.61
CA THR A 118 14.07 -14.14 -7.86
C THR A 118 13.00 -14.96 -8.62
N PRO A 119 13.11 -15.15 -9.94
CA PRO A 119 12.12 -15.93 -10.69
C PRO A 119 12.05 -17.42 -10.34
N THR A 120 13.14 -18.00 -9.84
CA THR A 120 13.28 -19.47 -9.69
C THR A 120 13.65 -19.93 -8.29
N ASN A 121 14.25 -19.07 -7.46
CA ASN A 121 14.87 -19.47 -6.20
C ASN A 121 14.21 -18.86 -4.96
N GLY A 122 13.00 -18.33 -5.07
CA GLY A 122 12.32 -17.64 -3.98
C GLY A 122 13.04 -16.34 -3.63
N TYR A 123 13.19 -16.08 -2.33
CA TYR A 123 13.77 -14.83 -1.84
C TYR A 123 15.19 -15.05 -1.35
N TYR A 124 16.17 -14.40 -1.96
CA TYR A 124 17.55 -14.39 -1.47
C TYR A 124 17.74 -13.27 -0.46
N GLN A 125 18.52 -13.53 0.59
CA GLN A 125 18.83 -12.57 1.64
C GLN A 125 20.31 -12.23 1.64
N PHE A 126 20.61 -10.94 1.73
CA PHE A 126 21.96 -10.38 1.68
C PHE A 126 22.23 -9.52 2.91
N GLU A 127 23.44 -9.68 3.44
CA GLU A 127 24.05 -8.86 4.50
C GLU A 127 25.43 -8.44 3.98
N ASP A 128 25.75 -7.14 4.02
CA ASP A 128 27.03 -6.61 3.52
C ASP A 128 27.42 -7.13 2.13
N SER A 129 26.49 -7.11 1.18
CA SER A 129 26.68 -7.61 -0.19
C SER A 129 26.91 -9.13 -0.33
N LEU A 130 26.84 -9.92 0.76
CA LEU A 130 27.01 -11.36 0.74
C LEU A 130 25.67 -12.05 0.96
N LYS A 131 25.37 -13.09 0.17
CA LYS A 131 24.19 -13.92 0.39
C LYS A 131 24.36 -14.70 1.69
N VAL A 132 23.47 -14.44 2.65
CA VAL A 132 23.46 -15.07 3.98
C VAL A 132 22.33 -16.06 4.18
N GLY A 133 21.30 -16.01 3.32
CA GLY A 133 20.13 -16.86 3.48
C GLY A 133 19.22 -16.90 2.26
N GLN A 134 18.17 -17.70 2.39
CA GLN A 134 17.12 -17.85 1.39
C GLN A 134 15.81 -18.24 2.08
N ILE A 135 14.71 -17.62 1.66
CA ILE A 135 13.35 -18.07 1.96
C ILE A 135 12.89 -18.87 0.74
N GLU A 136 12.84 -20.20 0.91
CA GLU A 136 12.41 -21.11 -0.14
C GLU A 136 10.89 -21.08 -0.30
N ILE A 137 10.43 -21.06 -1.55
CA ILE A 137 9.01 -21.24 -1.89
C ILE A 137 8.81 -22.71 -2.22
N PRO A 138 7.94 -23.45 -1.50
CA PRO A 138 7.88 -24.91 -1.57
C PRO A 138 7.14 -25.43 -2.82
N TYR A 139 7.05 -24.63 -3.87
CA TYR A 139 6.42 -24.96 -5.13
C TYR A 139 7.02 -24.15 -6.27
N SER A 140 7.05 -24.71 -7.48
CA SER A 140 7.39 -23.96 -8.68
C SER A 140 6.33 -22.90 -8.95
N TYR A 141 6.77 -21.68 -9.18
CA TYR A 141 5.91 -20.54 -9.49
C TYR A 141 6.36 -19.91 -10.81
N GLN A 142 5.46 -19.14 -11.39
CA GLN A 142 5.73 -18.29 -12.53
C GLN A 142 5.51 -16.84 -12.12
N ILE A 143 6.30 -15.95 -12.70
CA ILE A 143 6.23 -14.53 -12.39
C ILE A 143 5.73 -13.78 -13.61
N PHE A 144 4.70 -12.96 -13.38
CA PHE A 144 4.09 -12.13 -14.41
C PHE A 144 4.08 -10.64 -14.03
N MET A 145 4.62 -10.29 -12.87
CA MET A 145 4.62 -8.93 -12.35
C MET A 145 5.88 -8.64 -11.53
N PHE A 146 6.33 -7.39 -11.60
CA PHE A 146 7.25 -6.84 -10.62
C PHE A 146 6.47 -6.42 -9.38
N TYR A 147 7.16 -6.42 -8.23
CA TYR A 147 6.63 -6.07 -6.92
C TYR A 147 7.30 -4.79 -6.47
N PRO A 148 6.65 -3.61 -6.65
CA PRO A 148 7.25 -2.33 -6.26
C PRO A 148 7.53 -2.22 -4.77
N LYS A 149 6.79 -2.97 -3.96
CA LYS A 149 7.10 -3.26 -2.56
C LYS A 149 7.18 -4.77 -2.41
N LEU A 150 8.28 -5.29 -1.87
CA LEU A 150 8.46 -6.73 -1.66
C LEU A 150 7.38 -7.32 -0.76
N GLY A 151 7.03 -6.61 0.31
CA GLY A 151 5.91 -6.92 1.20
C GLY A 151 6.07 -8.22 2.01
N VAL A 152 7.27 -8.80 2.05
CA VAL A 152 7.56 -9.98 2.87
C VAL A 152 7.77 -9.55 4.32
N PHE A 153 7.22 -10.32 5.26
CA PHE A 153 7.48 -10.11 6.69
C PHE A 153 7.44 -11.44 7.44
N LYS A 154 8.10 -11.51 8.60
CA LYS A 154 8.09 -12.70 9.46
C LYS A 154 7.40 -12.43 10.78
N GLU A 155 6.68 -13.43 11.28
CA GLU A 155 6.04 -13.39 12.59
C GLU A 155 5.82 -14.82 13.10
N ASN A 156 6.13 -15.10 14.37
CA ASN A 156 5.86 -16.39 15.02
C ASN A 156 6.30 -17.63 14.22
N ASN A 157 7.52 -17.61 13.67
CA ASN A 157 8.09 -18.71 12.85
C ASN A 157 7.35 -18.96 11.52
N GLN A 158 6.64 -17.93 11.04
CA GLN A 158 5.95 -17.93 9.76
C GLN A 158 6.48 -16.80 8.89
N VAL A 159 6.57 -17.06 7.59
CA VAL A 159 6.91 -16.06 6.58
C VAL A 159 5.66 -15.72 5.78
N TYR A 160 5.28 -14.45 5.76
CA TYR A 160 4.17 -13.93 4.97
C TYR A 160 4.72 -13.25 3.72
N PHE A 161 4.08 -13.48 2.57
CA PHE A 161 4.56 -12.98 1.29
C PHE A 161 3.43 -12.78 0.27
N PRO A 162 3.60 -11.90 -0.74
CA PRO A 162 2.71 -11.83 -1.89
C PRO A 162 2.58 -13.20 -2.55
N SER A 163 1.36 -13.69 -2.73
CA SER A 163 1.14 -15.01 -3.28
C SER A 163 1.68 -15.12 -4.71
N LEU A 164 2.71 -15.94 -4.89
CA LEU A 164 3.28 -16.22 -6.21
C LEU A 164 2.39 -17.23 -6.95
N TRP A 165 2.17 -17.00 -8.25
CA TRP A 165 1.28 -17.85 -9.04
C TRP A 165 1.94 -19.20 -9.30
N PRO A 166 1.30 -20.33 -8.96
CA PRO A 166 1.85 -21.65 -9.27
C PRO A 166 2.13 -21.78 -10.77
N GLU A 167 3.18 -22.50 -11.15
CA GLU A 167 3.52 -22.77 -12.56
C GLU A 167 2.35 -23.47 -13.31
N THR A 168 1.51 -24.21 -12.59
CA THR A 168 0.31 -24.88 -13.12
C THR A 168 -0.85 -23.94 -13.43
N PHE A 169 -0.77 -22.67 -13.03
CA PHE A 169 -1.80 -21.68 -13.31
C PHE A 169 -1.75 -21.28 -14.80
N ALA A 170 -2.72 -21.73 -15.58
CA ALA A 170 -2.75 -21.45 -17.01
C ALA A 170 -3.00 -19.95 -17.27
N ILE A 171 -2.03 -19.25 -17.84
CA ILE A 171 -2.16 -17.84 -18.25
C ILE A 171 -2.81 -17.76 -19.63
N ASN A 172 -3.97 -17.10 -19.70
CA ASN A 172 -4.60 -16.74 -20.97
C ASN A 172 -5.35 -15.41 -20.83
N MET A 173 -4.67 -14.31 -21.15
CA MET A 173 -5.18 -12.95 -20.98
C MET A 173 -6.35 -12.61 -21.91
N ASN A 174 -6.66 -13.46 -22.89
CA ASN A 174 -7.78 -13.28 -23.83
C ASN A 174 -9.05 -14.02 -23.38
N GLU A 175 -9.04 -14.72 -22.25
CA GLU A 175 -10.19 -15.48 -21.75
C GLU A 175 -10.68 -14.91 -20.41
N GLY A 176 -11.98 -14.60 -20.29
CA GLY A 176 -12.55 -14.10 -19.03
C GLY A 176 -12.39 -15.07 -17.85
N GLU A 177 -12.42 -16.37 -18.10
CA GLU A 177 -12.22 -17.41 -17.09
C GLU A 177 -10.83 -17.37 -16.43
N PHE A 178 -9.81 -16.86 -17.13
CA PHE A 178 -8.49 -16.61 -16.53
C PHE A 178 -8.60 -15.56 -15.41
N TYR A 179 -9.18 -14.39 -15.71
CA TYR A 179 -9.34 -13.31 -14.74
C TYR A 179 -10.22 -13.71 -13.56
N LYS A 180 -11.31 -14.44 -13.83
CA LYS A 180 -12.20 -14.97 -12.80
C LYS A 180 -11.48 -15.87 -11.80
N LYS A 181 -10.54 -16.69 -12.26
CA LYS A 181 -9.68 -17.51 -11.38
C LYS A 181 -8.64 -16.65 -10.69
N LEU A 182 -8.00 -15.73 -11.42
CA LEU A 182 -6.99 -14.80 -10.91
C LEU A 182 -7.52 -14.00 -9.70
N TYR A 183 -8.70 -13.39 -9.80
CA TYR A 183 -9.30 -12.60 -8.72
C TYR A 183 -9.64 -13.42 -7.46
N ARG A 184 -9.68 -14.76 -7.57
CA ARG A 184 -9.96 -15.67 -6.45
C ARG A 184 -8.71 -16.28 -5.85
N LEU A 185 -7.53 -16.05 -6.44
CA LEU A 185 -6.28 -16.47 -5.83
C LEU A 185 -6.06 -15.72 -4.50
N PRO A 186 -5.35 -16.33 -3.54
CA PRO A 186 -4.84 -15.58 -2.40
C PRO A 186 -4.00 -14.38 -2.89
N ILE A 187 -4.10 -13.28 -2.15
CA ILE A 187 -3.24 -12.09 -2.32
C ILE A 187 -1.99 -12.25 -1.48
N LEU A 188 -2.14 -12.72 -0.24
CA LEU A 188 -1.04 -13.08 0.65
C LEU A 188 -1.10 -14.55 1.02
N SER A 189 0.08 -15.15 1.07
CA SER A 189 0.32 -16.48 1.58
C SER A 189 1.23 -16.42 2.78
N LYS A 190 1.17 -17.45 3.63
CA LYS A 190 2.19 -17.73 4.64
C LYS A 190 2.84 -19.08 4.39
N ILE A 191 4.09 -19.22 4.81
CA ILE A 191 4.80 -20.50 4.98
C ILE A 191 5.06 -20.71 6.47
N ASP A 192 4.73 -21.89 6.99
CA ASP A 192 5.22 -22.34 8.30
C ASP A 192 6.64 -22.88 8.11
N GLU A 193 7.65 -22.23 8.71
CA GLU A 193 9.05 -22.62 8.52
C GLU A 193 9.39 -23.99 9.14
N SER A 194 8.55 -24.51 10.05
CA SER A 194 8.76 -25.81 10.69
C SER A 194 8.20 -26.98 9.88
N THR A 195 7.10 -26.77 9.14
CA THR A 195 6.47 -27.83 8.33
C THR A 195 6.71 -27.66 6.84
N GLY A 196 7.01 -26.45 6.37
CA GLY A 196 7.07 -26.09 4.96
C GLY A 196 5.68 -25.91 4.31
N ASP A 197 4.59 -26.00 5.09
CA ASP A 197 3.24 -25.87 4.54
C ASP A 197 2.94 -24.42 4.13
N THR A 198 2.32 -24.25 2.96
CA THR A 198 1.86 -22.93 2.49
C THR A 198 0.35 -22.80 2.57
N LEU A 199 -0.13 -21.68 3.10
CA LEU A 199 -1.56 -21.35 3.16
C LEU A 199 -1.81 -19.92 2.67
N GLY A 200 -2.84 -19.74 1.85
CA GLY A 200 -3.34 -18.41 1.49
C GLY A 200 -4.12 -17.79 2.65
N VAL A 201 -3.68 -16.63 3.14
CA VAL A 201 -4.18 -15.99 4.37
C VAL A 201 -4.96 -14.70 4.12
N VAL A 202 -4.78 -14.05 2.98
CA VAL A 202 -5.58 -12.87 2.58
C VAL A 202 -6.13 -13.08 1.18
N ARG A 203 -7.40 -12.77 0.99
CA ARG A 203 -8.13 -12.81 -0.29
C ARG A 203 -8.95 -11.56 -0.43
N LEU A 204 -9.29 -11.19 -1.66
CA LEU A 204 -10.31 -10.16 -1.89
C LEU A 204 -11.62 -10.54 -1.18
N PRO A 205 -12.28 -9.59 -0.50
CA PRO A 205 -13.57 -9.90 0.14
C PRO A 205 -14.64 -10.08 -0.93
N GLU A 206 -15.70 -10.82 -0.61
CA GLU A 206 -16.84 -11.05 -1.52
C GLU A 206 -17.54 -9.74 -1.96
N THR A 207 -17.34 -8.65 -1.22
CA THR A 207 -17.82 -7.29 -1.56
C THR A 207 -16.95 -6.58 -2.61
N SER A 208 -15.80 -7.14 -2.98
CA SER A 208 -14.89 -6.54 -3.96
C SER A 208 -15.55 -6.44 -5.33
N LYS A 209 -15.39 -5.29 -5.99
CA LYS A 209 -15.91 -5.08 -7.34
C LYS A 209 -15.21 -5.97 -8.37
N LEU A 210 -13.98 -6.41 -8.10
CA LEU A 210 -13.23 -7.31 -8.96
C LEU A 210 -13.86 -8.71 -9.06
N LEU A 211 -14.75 -9.08 -8.12
CA LEU A 211 -15.43 -10.37 -8.10
C LEU A 211 -16.80 -10.36 -8.81
N ASN A 212 -17.15 -9.27 -9.49
CA ASN A 212 -18.49 -9.06 -10.07
C ASN A 212 -18.75 -9.82 -11.40
N GLY A 213 -17.79 -10.61 -11.90
CA GLY A 213 -17.91 -11.33 -13.17
C GLY A 213 -17.56 -10.49 -14.40
N GLN A 214 -16.81 -9.41 -14.24
CA GLN A 214 -16.20 -8.65 -15.34
C GLN A 214 -14.67 -8.81 -15.32
N VAL A 215 -14.02 -8.41 -16.41
CA VAL A 215 -12.58 -8.32 -16.52
C VAL A 215 -12.12 -6.91 -16.16
N HIS A 216 -11.25 -6.85 -15.17
CA HIS A 216 -10.68 -5.62 -14.60
C HIS A 216 -9.16 -5.52 -14.84
N GLY A 217 -8.56 -6.46 -15.57
CA GLY A 217 -7.11 -6.54 -15.76
C GLY A 217 -6.40 -7.20 -14.58
N PHE A 218 -5.12 -6.87 -14.37
CA PHE A 218 -4.32 -7.44 -13.30
C PHE A 218 -4.55 -6.72 -11.96
N PRO A 219 -4.92 -7.45 -10.90
CA PRO A 219 -5.03 -6.88 -9.57
C PRO A 219 -3.62 -6.77 -8.97
N ILE A 220 -3.04 -5.57 -8.96
CA ILE A 220 -1.73 -5.34 -8.36
C ILE A 220 -1.95 -4.93 -6.90
N PRO A 221 -1.63 -5.81 -5.92
CA PRO A 221 -1.91 -5.53 -4.53
C PRO A 221 -0.92 -4.53 -3.95
N VAL A 222 -1.43 -3.70 -3.06
CA VAL A 222 -0.65 -2.80 -2.21
C VAL A 222 -1.14 -2.99 -0.81
N TYR A 223 -0.23 -3.30 0.11
CA TYR A 223 -0.63 -3.50 1.49
C TYR A 223 0.43 -3.01 2.46
N THR A 224 -0.08 -2.74 3.66
CA THR A 224 0.73 -2.42 4.83
C THR A 224 0.12 -3.13 6.01
N LYS A 225 0.97 -3.87 6.72
CA LYS A 225 0.66 -4.43 8.03
C LYS A 225 1.11 -3.42 9.09
N SER A 226 0.27 -3.18 10.07
CA SER A 226 0.65 -2.50 11.29
C SER A 226 0.00 -3.21 12.48
N ASP A 227 0.83 -3.71 13.39
CA ASP A 227 0.39 -4.54 14.50
C ASP A 227 -0.53 -5.68 14.01
N GLU A 228 -1.75 -5.75 14.55
CA GLU A 228 -2.79 -6.72 14.21
C GLU A 228 -3.67 -6.29 13.02
N LEU A 229 -3.37 -5.17 12.36
CA LEU A 229 -4.12 -4.66 11.22
C LEU A 229 -3.36 -4.87 9.91
N LEU A 230 -4.09 -5.29 8.89
CA LEU A 230 -3.60 -5.32 7.51
C LEU A 230 -4.54 -4.51 6.62
N LEU A 231 -3.97 -3.47 5.99
CA LEU A 231 -4.67 -2.65 5.02
C LEU A 231 -4.27 -3.13 3.62
N LEU A 232 -5.24 -3.44 2.78
CA LEU A 232 -5.03 -3.94 1.42
C LEU A 232 -5.78 -3.07 0.41
N SER A 233 -5.10 -2.65 -0.65
CA SER A 233 -5.73 -2.07 -1.83
C SER A 233 -5.25 -2.80 -3.09
N MET A 234 -5.96 -2.56 -4.19
CA MET A 234 -5.52 -2.90 -5.54
C MET A 234 -5.30 -1.58 -6.27
N TRP A 235 -4.20 -1.46 -7.02
CA TRP A 235 -3.80 -0.22 -7.71
C TRP A 235 -4.96 0.54 -8.36
N ILE A 236 -5.79 -0.15 -9.13
CA ILE A 236 -6.81 0.48 -9.96
C ILE A 236 -8.14 0.80 -9.23
N GLU A 237 -8.21 0.65 -7.90
CA GLU A 237 -9.42 0.92 -7.13
C GLU A 237 -9.24 2.06 -6.11
N PRO A 238 -10.15 3.05 -6.03
CA PRO A 238 -10.12 4.08 -4.99
C PRO A 238 -10.77 3.53 -3.70
N ARG A 239 -10.20 2.48 -3.14
CA ARG A 239 -10.61 1.85 -1.88
C ARG A 239 -9.49 1.05 -1.26
N PHE A 240 -9.62 0.74 0.01
CA PHE A 240 -8.86 -0.32 0.64
C PHE A 240 -9.77 -1.17 1.54
N TYR A 241 -9.30 -2.36 1.82
CA TYR A 241 -9.94 -3.37 2.64
C TYR A 241 -9.13 -3.48 3.94
N VAL A 242 -9.83 -3.51 5.07
CA VAL A 242 -9.25 -3.64 6.40
C VAL A 242 -9.41 -5.09 6.84
N TYR A 243 -8.31 -5.69 7.31
CA TYR A 243 -8.30 -7.01 7.90
C TYR A 243 -7.73 -6.94 9.32
N ASN A 244 -8.34 -7.69 10.23
CA ASN A 244 -7.82 -7.91 11.58
C ASN A 244 -7.11 -9.26 11.61
N GLN A 245 -5.96 -9.32 12.27
CA GLN A 245 -5.25 -10.56 12.51
C GLN A 245 -5.89 -11.30 13.68
N GLU A 246 -6.29 -12.54 13.44
CA GLU A 246 -6.80 -13.45 14.46
C GLU A 246 -5.89 -14.68 14.50
N GLY A 247 -4.93 -14.71 15.42
CA GLY A 247 -3.92 -15.77 15.44
C GLY A 247 -3.01 -15.71 14.21
N ASP A 248 -3.13 -16.69 13.32
CA ASP A 248 -2.28 -16.84 12.14
C ASP A 248 -3.02 -16.60 10.81
N HIS A 249 -4.22 -16.03 10.87
CA HIS A 249 -5.01 -15.63 9.70
C HIS A 249 -5.47 -14.16 9.80
N PHE A 250 -5.95 -13.64 8.68
CA PHE A 250 -6.45 -12.27 8.57
C PHE A 250 -7.92 -12.28 8.16
N ASP A 251 -8.78 -11.81 9.05
CA ASP A 251 -10.22 -11.74 8.83
C ASP A 251 -10.63 -10.37 8.32
N TYR A 252 -11.42 -10.36 7.24
CA TYR A 252 -11.95 -9.14 6.66
C TYR A 252 -12.93 -8.45 7.62
N ASP A 253 -12.69 -7.16 7.86
CA ASP A 253 -13.53 -6.30 8.69
C ASP A 253 -14.45 -5.42 7.83
N GLN A 254 -13.85 -4.51 7.06
CA GLN A 254 -14.58 -3.50 6.31
C GLN A 254 -13.88 -3.04 5.03
N THR A 255 -14.65 -2.43 4.14
CA THR A 255 -14.15 -1.73 2.96
C THR A 255 -14.24 -0.24 3.20
N VAL A 256 -13.14 0.47 3.02
CA VAL A 256 -13.06 1.93 3.12
C VAL A 256 -12.98 2.51 1.71
N GLU A 257 -13.99 3.31 1.35
CA GLU A 257 -14.05 3.97 0.04
C GLU A 257 -13.33 5.32 0.08
N LEU A 258 -12.51 5.59 -0.94
CA LEU A 258 -11.81 6.86 -1.10
C LEU A 258 -12.66 7.82 -1.92
N ASN A 259 -13.04 8.95 -1.31
CA ASN A 259 -13.74 10.02 -2.00
C ASN A 259 -12.71 10.96 -2.67
N ILE A 260 -12.16 10.55 -3.82
CA ILE A 260 -11.18 11.32 -4.60
C ILE A 260 -11.90 12.07 -5.74
N PRO A 261 -11.90 13.42 -5.73
CA PRO A 261 -12.49 14.19 -6.82
C PRO A 261 -11.74 13.97 -8.14
N ASN A 262 -12.50 13.75 -9.22
CA ASN A 262 -11.98 13.56 -10.58
C ASN A 262 -11.06 12.33 -10.75
N TRP A 263 -11.32 11.25 -10.00
CA TRP A 263 -10.66 9.97 -10.24
C TRP A 263 -10.98 9.45 -11.65
N VAL A 264 -9.95 9.13 -12.43
CA VAL A 264 -10.11 8.53 -13.76
C VAL A 264 -10.29 7.02 -13.58
N HIS A 265 -11.51 6.54 -13.79
CA HIS A 265 -11.81 5.11 -13.74
C HIS A 265 -11.34 4.41 -15.03
N TYR A 266 -10.91 3.15 -14.89
CA TYR A 266 -10.84 2.23 -16.02
C TYR A 266 -12.25 1.69 -16.34
N ASP A 267 -12.40 1.12 -17.54
CA ASP A 267 -13.65 0.49 -17.97
C ASP A 267 -13.49 -1.03 -17.94
N PRO A 268 -14.18 -1.76 -17.05
CA PRO A 268 -14.18 -3.21 -17.10
C PRO A 268 -14.95 -3.70 -18.32
N VAL A 269 -14.56 -4.86 -18.86
CA VAL A 269 -15.25 -5.51 -19.98
C VAL A 269 -15.92 -6.81 -19.52
N SER A 270 -16.90 -7.31 -20.26
CA SER A 270 -17.52 -8.60 -19.94
C SER A 270 -16.54 -9.76 -20.18
N GLU A 271 -16.77 -10.91 -19.53
CA GLU A 271 -15.91 -12.11 -19.64
C GLU A 271 -15.72 -12.59 -21.09
N ASP A 272 -16.72 -12.42 -21.95
CA ASP A 272 -16.70 -12.77 -23.38
C ASP A 272 -15.99 -11.74 -24.27
N GLN A 273 -15.45 -10.67 -23.68
CA GLN A 273 -14.72 -9.60 -24.35
C GLN A 273 -13.34 -9.36 -23.73
N ALA A 274 -12.81 -10.33 -22.99
CA ALA A 274 -11.54 -10.23 -22.27
C ALA A 274 -10.37 -9.77 -23.17
N GLU A 275 -10.35 -10.21 -24.43
CA GLU A 275 -9.34 -9.85 -25.42
C GLU A 275 -9.30 -8.34 -25.75
N LYS A 276 -10.40 -7.62 -25.49
CA LYS A 276 -10.50 -6.17 -25.72
C LYS A 276 -10.09 -5.33 -24.52
N PHE A 277 -9.91 -5.95 -23.35
CA PHE A 277 -9.67 -5.20 -22.11
C PHE A 277 -8.47 -4.26 -22.24
N PHE A 278 -7.32 -4.73 -22.72
CA PHE A 278 -6.13 -3.88 -22.81
C PHE A 278 -6.22 -2.81 -23.90
N GLU A 279 -6.98 -3.05 -24.96
CA GLU A 279 -7.27 -2.02 -25.97
C GLU A 279 -8.03 -0.86 -25.31
N GLU A 280 -9.12 -1.16 -24.61
CA GLU A 280 -9.93 -0.17 -23.88
C GLU A 280 -9.14 0.51 -22.75
N TYR A 281 -8.41 -0.27 -21.96
CA TYR A 281 -7.56 0.21 -20.88
C TYR A 281 -6.52 1.23 -21.38
N SER A 282 -5.95 1.01 -22.57
CA SER A 282 -4.92 1.88 -23.13
C SER A 282 -5.39 3.27 -23.60
N LYS A 283 -6.70 3.52 -23.64
CA LYS A 283 -7.28 4.80 -24.08
C LYS A 283 -7.15 5.91 -23.03
N LYS A 284 -6.98 5.53 -21.76
CA LYS A 284 -6.80 6.44 -20.61
C LYS A 284 -5.69 5.90 -19.70
N ILE A 285 -5.28 6.71 -18.73
CA ILE A 285 -4.46 6.23 -17.62
C ILE A 285 -5.37 6.28 -16.39
N PRO A 286 -5.82 5.15 -15.85
CA PRO A 286 -6.64 5.14 -14.65
C PRO A 286 -5.88 5.70 -13.45
N GLY A 287 -6.61 6.23 -12.47
CA GLY A 287 -6.05 6.55 -11.17
C GLY A 287 -5.46 5.30 -10.52
N ASN A 288 -4.42 5.51 -9.70
CA ASN A 288 -3.69 4.43 -9.06
C ASN A 288 -3.51 4.70 -7.56
N LEU A 289 -3.96 3.81 -6.67
CA LEU A 289 -3.63 3.83 -5.25
C LEU A 289 -2.31 3.08 -5.05
N THR A 290 -1.25 3.85 -4.83
CA THR A 290 0.13 3.37 -4.91
C THR A 290 0.68 2.84 -3.59
N ASN A 291 0.25 3.41 -2.46
CA ASN A 291 0.72 2.98 -1.13
C ASN A 291 -0.27 3.32 -0.01
N LEU A 292 -0.16 2.59 1.10
CA LEU A 292 -0.92 2.79 2.34
C LEU A 292 0.08 2.88 3.50
N PHE A 293 -0.08 3.86 4.37
CA PHE A 293 0.82 4.08 5.50
C PHE A 293 0.05 4.30 6.78
N GLN A 294 0.66 3.93 7.90
CA GLN A 294 0.29 4.48 9.20
C GLN A 294 1.32 5.53 9.60
N VAL A 295 0.84 6.72 10.00
CA VAL A 295 1.66 7.82 10.47
C VAL A 295 1.06 8.35 11.77
N GLY A 296 1.65 7.95 12.90
CA GLY A 296 1.10 8.23 14.22
C GLY A 296 -0.33 7.67 14.35
N SER A 297 -1.29 8.55 14.66
CA SER A 297 -2.71 8.18 14.81
C SER A 297 -3.52 8.29 13.51
N TYR A 298 -2.88 8.38 12.36
CA TYR A 298 -3.56 8.53 11.07
C TYR A 298 -3.10 7.46 10.08
N TYR A 299 -3.97 7.16 9.13
CA TYR A 299 -3.61 6.39 7.95
C TYR A 299 -3.53 7.31 6.73
N ILE A 300 -2.58 7.04 5.83
CA ILE A 300 -2.37 7.83 4.63
C ILE A 300 -2.43 6.90 3.43
N ALA A 301 -3.32 7.18 2.49
CA ALA A 301 -3.33 6.55 1.18
C ALA A 301 -2.66 7.49 0.18
N THR A 302 -1.67 7.00 -0.55
CA THR A 302 -1.05 7.74 -1.66
C THR A 302 -1.61 7.26 -2.97
N TYR A 303 -1.83 8.21 -3.90
CA TYR A 303 -2.45 7.89 -5.17
C TYR A 303 -2.10 8.91 -6.25
N THR A 304 -2.38 8.53 -7.50
CA THR A 304 -2.52 9.46 -8.63
C THR A 304 -3.98 9.44 -9.12
N LYS A 305 -4.44 10.52 -9.76
CA LYS A 305 -5.85 10.60 -10.22
C LYS A 305 -6.06 9.94 -11.56
N GLY A 306 -5.00 9.74 -12.32
CA GLY A 306 -5.02 9.28 -13.69
C GLY A 306 -5.18 10.43 -14.70
N ILE A 307 -5.05 10.07 -15.97
CA ILE A 307 -5.18 10.96 -17.12
C ILE A 307 -6.37 10.49 -17.96
N SER A 308 -7.36 11.36 -18.13
CA SER A 308 -8.54 11.06 -18.94
C SER A 308 -8.17 10.84 -20.42
N GLU A 309 -9.04 10.15 -21.14
CA GLU A 309 -8.85 9.88 -22.58
C GLU A 309 -8.66 11.17 -23.40
N ASP A 310 -9.48 12.20 -23.15
CA ASP A 310 -9.36 13.49 -23.84
C ASP A 310 -8.00 14.14 -23.64
N VAL A 311 -7.45 14.08 -22.42
CA VAL A 311 -6.12 14.64 -22.14
C VAL A 311 -5.04 13.77 -22.77
N LEU A 312 -5.14 12.45 -22.62
CA LEU A 312 -4.16 11.51 -23.15
C LEU A 312 -4.09 11.53 -24.69
N ALA A 313 -5.21 11.77 -25.37
CA ALA A 313 -5.29 11.91 -26.82
C ALA A 313 -4.53 13.15 -27.34
N THR A 314 -4.32 14.17 -26.49
CA THR A 314 -3.50 15.35 -26.84
C THR A 314 -2.00 15.13 -26.63
N MET A 315 -1.60 14.03 -25.98
CA MET A 315 -0.20 13.73 -25.69
C MET A 315 0.43 12.91 -26.81
N ASN A 316 1.68 13.25 -27.17
CA ASN A 316 2.46 12.47 -28.14
C ASN A 316 3.09 11.25 -27.45
N ARG A 317 2.51 10.06 -27.66
CA ARG A 317 3.01 8.80 -27.07
C ARG A 317 4.34 8.34 -27.65
N GLN A 318 4.72 8.86 -28.82
CA GLN A 318 5.99 8.55 -29.47
C GLN A 318 7.11 9.52 -29.03
N ASP A 319 6.79 10.55 -28.25
CA ASP A 319 7.79 11.44 -27.66
C ASP A 319 8.64 10.65 -26.65
N PRO A 320 9.99 10.67 -26.73
CA PRO A 320 10.85 10.10 -25.70
C PRO A 320 10.55 10.63 -24.29
N ASN A 321 10.04 11.86 -24.18
CA ASN A 321 9.65 12.47 -22.92
C ASN A 321 8.20 12.17 -22.49
N PHE A 322 7.49 11.28 -23.17
CA PHE A 322 6.09 10.97 -22.86
C PHE A 322 5.91 10.55 -21.39
N GLY A 323 6.78 9.67 -20.88
CA GLY A 323 6.73 9.21 -19.48
C GLY A 323 6.90 10.34 -18.47
N PHE A 324 7.71 11.34 -18.82
CA PHE A 324 7.95 12.53 -18.02
C PHE A 324 6.75 13.48 -18.02
N GLU A 325 6.25 13.84 -19.19
CA GLU A 325 5.06 14.69 -19.32
C GLU A 325 3.82 14.05 -18.69
N ARG A 326 3.74 12.72 -18.72
CA ARG A 326 2.72 11.94 -18.01
C ARG A 326 2.80 12.21 -16.50
N ARG A 327 3.97 12.04 -15.88
CA ARG A 327 4.16 12.24 -14.43
C ARG A 327 3.88 13.68 -13.99
N LYS A 328 4.24 14.68 -14.81
CA LYS A 328 3.87 16.08 -14.56
C LYS A 328 2.36 16.32 -14.52
N LYS A 329 1.59 15.61 -15.35
CA LYS A 329 0.13 15.75 -15.44
C LYS A 329 -0.64 14.92 -14.43
N ASP A 330 -0.02 13.89 -13.87
CA ASP A 330 -0.62 12.98 -12.89
C ASP A 330 0.28 12.81 -11.66
N PRO A 331 0.46 13.89 -10.86
CA PRO A 331 1.34 13.85 -9.70
C PRO A 331 0.78 12.98 -8.57
N HIS A 332 1.65 12.51 -7.69
CA HIS A 332 1.25 11.86 -6.45
C HIS A 332 0.54 12.82 -5.49
N LEU A 333 -0.51 12.32 -4.87
CA LEU A 333 -1.34 12.99 -3.87
C LEU A 333 -1.57 12.05 -2.69
N ALA A 334 -1.98 12.61 -1.56
CA ALA A 334 -2.36 11.85 -0.38
C ALA A 334 -3.78 12.15 0.10
N ALA A 335 -4.44 11.10 0.60
CA ALA A 335 -5.64 11.16 1.42
C ALA A 335 -5.31 10.71 2.83
N VAL A 336 -5.95 11.31 3.83
CA VAL A 336 -5.70 11.05 5.25
C VAL A 336 -6.97 10.53 5.90
N PHE A 337 -6.81 9.52 6.74
CA PHE A 337 -7.87 8.90 7.52
C PHE A 337 -7.51 8.96 9.00
N ASP A 338 -8.52 9.12 9.85
CA ASP A 338 -8.36 8.92 11.29
C ASP A 338 -8.31 7.42 11.65
N GLN A 339 -8.23 7.11 12.94
CA GLN A 339 -8.13 5.74 13.45
C GLN A 339 -9.38 4.89 13.19
N ASP A 340 -10.53 5.53 12.98
CA ASP A 340 -11.80 4.89 12.65
C ASP A 340 -12.00 4.81 11.11
N PHE A 341 -10.93 5.07 10.35
CA PHE A 341 -10.91 5.09 8.89
C PHE A 341 -11.85 6.11 8.24
N ASN A 342 -12.23 7.19 8.93
CA ASN A 342 -12.94 8.29 8.31
C ASN A 342 -11.97 9.15 7.51
N GLN A 343 -12.28 9.43 6.24
CA GLN A 343 -11.47 10.32 5.42
C GLN A 343 -11.56 11.76 5.93
N VAL A 344 -10.46 12.27 6.50
CA VAL A 344 -10.36 13.62 7.08
C VAL A 344 -9.67 14.63 6.15
N ALA A 345 -8.88 14.16 5.17
CA ALA A 345 -8.30 14.99 4.11
C ALA A 345 -8.13 14.23 2.79
N VAL A 346 -8.00 14.96 1.69
CA VAL A 346 -7.78 14.45 0.33
C VAL A 346 -7.08 15.50 -0.51
N ASP A 347 -6.43 15.07 -1.59
CA ASP A 347 -5.69 15.94 -2.52
C ASP A 347 -4.55 16.71 -1.85
N LEU A 348 -3.90 16.11 -0.84
CA LEU A 348 -2.70 16.69 -0.25
C LEU A 348 -1.53 16.50 -1.23
N PRO A 349 -0.93 17.58 -1.76
CA PRO A 349 0.14 17.47 -2.73
C PRO A 349 1.46 17.06 -2.07
N PHE A 350 2.19 16.18 -2.75
CA PHE A 350 3.63 16.01 -2.52
C PHE A 350 4.42 17.16 -3.17
N PRO A 351 5.70 17.37 -2.79
CA PRO A 351 6.60 18.24 -3.55
C PRO A 351 6.59 17.90 -5.05
N LYS A 352 6.70 18.92 -5.92
CA LYS A 352 6.51 18.76 -7.38
C LYS A 352 7.46 17.76 -8.04
N ALA A 353 8.65 17.61 -7.50
CA ALA A 353 9.67 16.70 -7.99
C ALA A 353 9.73 15.40 -7.18
N SER A 354 8.68 15.06 -6.43
CA SER A 354 8.63 13.78 -5.73
C SER A 354 8.31 12.64 -6.68
N ASP A 355 9.06 11.55 -6.55
CA ASP A 355 8.71 10.26 -7.14
C ASP A 355 7.67 9.53 -6.26
N TYR A 356 7.64 8.20 -6.29
CA TYR A 356 6.69 7.41 -5.50
C TYR A 356 6.99 7.50 -4.00
N PRO A 357 6.04 7.91 -3.15
CA PRO A 357 6.21 7.81 -1.70
C PRO A 357 6.16 6.34 -1.30
N MET A 358 7.24 5.84 -0.72
CA MET A 358 7.41 4.39 -0.50
C MET A 358 7.47 3.98 0.97
N VAL A 359 7.92 4.86 1.87
CA VAL A 359 8.22 4.48 3.27
C VAL A 359 7.81 5.55 4.28
N VAL A 360 7.67 5.11 5.53
CA VAL A 360 7.59 5.96 6.73
C VAL A 360 8.78 5.62 7.61
N ASN A 361 9.56 6.62 8.01
CA ASN A 361 10.72 6.40 8.88
C ASN A 361 10.31 6.28 10.36
N LYS A 362 11.26 5.95 11.24
CA LYS A 362 11.00 5.79 12.69
C LYS A 362 10.55 7.08 13.40
N GLN A 363 10.71 8.24 12.77
CA GLN A 363 10.22 9.53 13.26
C GLN A 363 8.77 9.81 12.82
N GLY A 364 8.15 8.91 12.05
CA GLY A 364 6.81 9.10 11.50
C GLY A 364 6.79 10.10 10.34
N GLU A 365 7.89 10.23 9.62
CA GLU A 365 7.97 11.08 8.41
C GLU A 365 7.79 10.19 7.18
N LEU A 366 6.95 10.65 6.24
CA LEU A 366 6.91 10.07 4.90
C LEU A 366 8.21 10.44 4.19
N VAL A 367 8.90 9.46 3.63
CA VAL A 367 10.14 9.70 2.88
C VAL A 367 9.89 9.39 1.41
N VAL A 368 10.36 10.27 0.54
CA VAL A 368 10.16 10.18 -0.91
C VAL A 368 11.41 10.65 -1.64
N SER A 369 11.79 9.93 -2.70
CA SER A 369 12.88 10.36 -3.58
C SER A 369 12.49 11.60 -4.37
N LYS A 370 13.45 12.50 -4.58
CA LYS A 370 13.36 13.53 -5.60
C LYS A 370 13.69 12.90 -6.96
N ASP A 371 12.81 13.06 -7.92
CA ASP A 371 13.10 12.79 -9.32
C ASP A 371 13.74 14.04 -9.95
N GLY A 372 15.01 13.93 -10.29
CA GLY A 372 15.78 14.99 -10.92
C GLY A 372 15.17 15.46 -12.25
N ASN A 373 14.51 14.56 -13.00
CA ASN A 373 13.85 14.94 -14.25
C ASN A 373 12.69 15.90 -14.01
N LEU A 374 11.95 15.73 -12.90
CA LEU A 374 10.81 16.58 -12.50
C LEU A 374 11.24 17.88 -11.82
N SER A 375 12.53 18.06 -11.57
CA SER A 375 13.13 19.22 -10.93
C SER A 375 13.51 20.29 -11.95
N ASP A 376 13.37 21.56 -11.56
CA ASP A 376 13.95 22.70 -12.31
C ASP A 376 15.42 22.95 -11.91
N THR A 377 15.94 22.19 -10.93
CA THR A 377 17.32 22.26 -10.43
C THR A 377 18.03 20.94 -10.60
N GLU A 378 19.29 20.99 -11.04
CA GLU A 378 20.25 19.89 -10.93
C GLU A 378 20.80 19.87 -9.51
N ASP A 379 20.97 18.68 -8.95
CA ASP A 379 21.63 18.47 -7.66
C ASP A 379 22.86 17.59 -7.88
N ASP A 380 23.87 17.71 -7.01
CA ASP A 380 25.13 16.98 -7.13
C ASP A 380 25.00 15.50 -6.73
N GLY A 381 23.86 15.13 -6.12
CA GLY A 381 23.52 13.76 -5.72
C GLY A 381 22.01 13.53 -5.63
N MET A 382 21.63 12.34 -5.18
CA MET A 382 20.22 11.99 -5.00
C MET A 382 19.66 12.65 -3.74
N ILE A 383 18.45 13.22 -3.83
CA ILE A 383 17.78 13.82 -2.68
C ILE A 383 16.62 12.94 -2.20
N LEU A 384 16.54 12.69 -0.88
CA LEU A 384 15.32 12.18 -0.24
C LEU A 384 14.65 13.30 0.55
N TYR A 385 13.38 13.56 0.28
CA TYR A 385 12.57 14.48 1.07
C TYR A 385 11.94 13.76 2.26
N LYS A 386 12.05 14.35 3.46
CA LYS A 386 11.33 13.91 4.66
C LYS A 386 10.14 14.84 4.88
N LEU A 387 8.95 14.26 4.93
CA LEU A 387 7.68 15.00 4.98
C LEU A 387 6.93 14.68 6.27
N LYS A 388 6.51 15.71 6.98
CA LYS A 388 5.61 15.58 8.14
C LYS A 388 4.18 15.86 7.74
N LEU A 389 3.27 14.99 8.19
CA LEU A 389 1.85 15.30 8.21
C LEU A 389 1.58 16.29 9.36
N VAL A 390 1.11 17.48 9.03
CA VAL A 390 0.74 18.50 10.03
C VAL A 390 -0.74 18.85 9.93
N LYS A 391 -1.37 18.98 11.10
CA LYS A 391 -2.73 19.52 11.24
C LYS A 391 -2.63 21.05 11.33
N LYS A 392 -3.42 21.75 10.53
CA LYS A 392 -3.51 23.22 10.45
C LYS A 392 -4.53 23.77 11.41
#